data_AF-A0A6A8LR98-F1
#
_entry.id   AF-A0A6A8LR98-F1
#
_cell.length_a   1.000
_cell.length_b   1.000
_cell.length_c   1.000
_cell.angle_alpha   90.00
_cell.angle_beta   90.00
_cell.angle_gamma   90.00
#
_symmetry.space_group_name_H-M   'P 1'
#
loop_
_entity.id
_entity.type
_entity.pdbx_description
1 polymer ?
#
loop_
_entity_poly.entity_id
_entity_poly.type
_entity_poly.pdbx_seq_one_letter_code
_entity_poly.pdbx_strand_id
1 'polypeptide(L)'
;GYPYIKITHEKDPQLKIVSQVKKDDGYYFGPYPNVYAATETLQLLQKVYPLRRCNGYQKRPCLYYHMGQCLGACFKEVPQSEYEKQIKKIKSFLNGNVSKIKKELEQKMETASENLEFE
;
A
#
# COMPACT_ATOMS: atom_id res chain seq x y z
N GLY A 1 2.47 16.10 8.19
CA GLY A 1 2.98 15.62 6.89
C GLY A 1 2.00 14.63 6.32
N TYR A 2 1.76 14.64 5.01
CA TYR A 2 0.82 13.73 4.37
C TYR A 2 1.35 12.28 4.39
N PRO A 3 0.52 11.29 4.74
CA PRO A 3 0.93 9.89 4.75
C PRO A 3 1.00 9.29 3.36
N TYR A 4 1.97 8.41 3.17
CA TYR A 4 2.19 7.61 1.96
C TYR A 4 2.26 6.14 2.33
N ILE A 5 1.83 5.28 1.42
CA ILE A 5 2.10 3.84 1.50
C ILE A 5 3.38 3.57 0.72
N LYS A 6 4.37 2.99 1.39
CA LYS A 6 5.65 2.58 0.83
C LYS A 6 5.70 1.07 0.65
N ILE A 7 6.13 0.60 -0.51
CA ILE A 7 6.67 -0.75 -0.72
C ILE A 7 8.19 -0.66 -0.58
N THR A 8 8.78 -1.37 0.38
CA THR A 8 10.24 -1.36 0.58
C THR A 8 10.99 -2.14 -0.50
N HIS A 9 12.22 -1.71 -0.80
CA HIS A 9 13.13 -2.37 -1.73
C HIS A 9 14.23 -3.11 -0.94
N GLU A 10 13.82 -4.12 -0.19
CA GLU A 10 14.72 -5.02 0.54
C GLU A 10 14.47 -6.46 0.09
N LYS A 11 15.33 -7.42 0.49
CA LYS A 11 15.20 -8.84 0.08
C LYS A 11 13.78 -9.39 0.28
N ASP A 12 13.16 -9.03 1.41
CA ASP A 12 11.79 -9.38 1.76
C ASP A 12 10.93 -8.11 1.92
N PRO A 13 10.32 -7.61 0.83
CA PRO A 13 9.57 -6.36 0.80
C PRO A 13 8.42 -6.31 1.80
N GLN A 14 8.17 -5.10 2.32
CA GLN A 14 7.08 -4.79 3.25
C GLN A 14 6.26 -3.59 2.76
N LEU A 15 5.01 -3.53 3.20
CA LEU A 15 4.19 -2.33 3.11
C LEU A 15 4.27 -1.52 4.41
N LYS A 16 4.59 -0.23 4.31
CA LYS A 16 4.71 0.69 5.46
C LYS A 16 3.98 2.00 5.19
N ILE A 17 3.45 2.63 6.24
CA ILE A 17 3.03 4.03 6.17
C ILE A 17 4.22 4.90 6.54
N VAL A 18 4.48 5.91 5.73
CA VAL A 18 5.57 6.87 5.93
C VAL A 18 5.04 8.29 5.73
N SER A 19 5.59 9.25 6.48
CA SER A 19 5.23 10.67 6.38
C SER A 19 6.15 11.45 5.42
N GLN A 20 7.23 10.82 4.95
CA GLN A 20 8.23 11.42 4.08
C GLN A 20 8.59 10.46 2.94
N VAL A 21 8.63 11.00 1.73
CA VAL A 21 9.18 10.32 0.56
C VAL A 21 10.70 10.51 0.58
N LYS A 22 11.44 9.41 0.49
CA LYS A 22 12.91 9.43 0.41
C LYS A 22 13.32 9.04 -1.00
N LYS A 23 14.49 9.51 -1.44
CA LYS A 23 15.15 9.01 -2.66
C LYS A 23 15.78 7.66 -2.36
N ASP A 24 14.93 6.64 -2.27
CA ASP A 24 15.35 5.24 -2.23
C ASP A 24 14.61 4.45 -3.30
N ASP A 25 15.07 3.22 -3.59
CA ASP A 25 14.49 2.36 -4.62
C ASP A 25 13.09 1.81 -4.27
N GLY A 26 12.48 2.26 -3.17
CA GLY A 26 11.13 1.90 -2.79
C GLY A 26 10.05 2.59 -3.63
N TYR A 27 8.87 1.98 -3.68
CA TYR A 27 7.71 2.58 -4.34
C TYR A 27 6.85 3.31 -3.32
N TYR A 28 6.39 4.51 -3.68
CA TYR A 28 5.60 5.38 -2.82
C TYR A 28 4.26 5.70 -3.49
N PHE A 29 3.16 5.53 -2.75
CA PHE A 29 1.80 5.79 -3.21
C PHE A 29 1.11 6.75 -2.25
N GLY A 30 0.47 7.79 -2.78
CA GLY A 30 -0.14 8.88 -2.02
C GLY A 30 0.08 10.24 -2.72
N PRO A 31 -0.08 11.37 -2.01
CA PRO A 31 -0.42 11.48 -0.59
C PRO A 31 -1.86 11.04 -0.29
N TYR A 32 -2.06 10.40 0.86
CA TYR A 32 -3.41 10.12 1.39
C TYR A 32 -3.93 11.33 2.18
N PRO A 33 -5.26 11.56 2.22
CA PRO A 33 -5.83 12.72 2.89
C PRO A 33 -5.57 12.73 4.40
N ASN A 34 -5.49 11.56 5.03
CA ASN A 34 -5.17 11.39 6.44
C ASN A 34 -4.58 9.99 6.70
N VAL A 35 -4.05 9.80 7.92
CA VAL A 35 -3.42 8.52 8.33
C VAL A 35 -4.43 7.39 8.39
N TYR A 36 -5.69 7.68 8.70
CA TYR A 36 -6.76 6.70 8.75
C TYR A 36 -7.01 6.06 7.38
N ALA A 37 -7.19 6.87 6.32
CA ALA A 37 -7.36 6.40 4.94
C ALA A 37 -6.16 5.58 4.44
N ALA A 38 -4.94 6.02 4.79
CA ALA A 38 -3.73 5.26 4.48
C ALA A 38 -3.69 3.91 5.21
N THR A 39 -4.17 3.87 6.47
CA THR A 39 -4.23 2.66 7.31
C THR A 39 -5.25 1.66 6.79
N GLU A 40 -6.46 2.10 6.43
CA GLU A 40 -7.47 1.21 5.84
C GLU A 40 -6.98 0.60 4.52
N THR A 41 -6.38 1.43 3.67
CA THR A 41 -5.81 0.97 2.40
C THR A 41 -4.67 -0.02 2.65
N LEU A 42 -3.76 0.27 3.59
CA LEU A 42 -2.69 -0.64 3.97
C LEU A 42 -3.24 -1.99 4.45
N GLN A 43 -4.24 -1.98 5.34
CA GLN A 43 -4.83 -3.20 5.87
C GLN A 43 -5.49 -4.04 4.77
N LEU A 44 -6.18 -3.40 3.82
CA LEU A 44 -6.74 -4.07 2.66
C LEU A 44 -5.65 -4.72 1.80
N LEU A 45 -4.63 -3.94 1.42
CA LEU A 45 -3.52 -4.43 0.60
C LEU A 45 -2.87 -5.64 1.23
N GLN A 46 -2.58 -5.57 2.53
CA GLN A 46 -1.89 -6.64 3.21
C GLN A 46 -2.78 -7.89 3.42
N LYS A 47 -4.11 -7.78 3.34
CA LYS A 47 -5.02 -8.94 3.37
C LYS A 47 -5.04 -9.67 2.02
N VAL A 48 -4.92 -8.93 0.92
CA VAL A 48 -5.11 -9.46 -0.45
C VAL A 48 -3.78 -9.82 -1.12
N TYR A 49 -2.73 -9.05 -0.87
CA TYR A 49 -1.43 -9.17 -1.51
C TYR A 49 -0.35 -9.51 -0.47
N PRO A 50 0.00 -10.79 -0.30
CA PRO A 50 0.91 -11.21 0.74
C PRO A 50 2.32 -10.68 0.47
N LEU A 51 2.78 -9.77 1.32
CA LEU A 51 4.16 -9.34 1.44
C LEU A 51 4.67 -9.68 2.84
N ARG A 52 5.94 -9.41 3.15
CA ARG A 52 6.44 -9.71 4.49
C ARG A 52 5.77 -8.78 5.51
N ARG A 53 5.31 -9.37 6.62
CA ARG A 53 4.76 -8.65 7.78
C ARG A 53 5.56 -8.81 9.07
N CYS A 54 6.47 -9.79 9.13
CA CYS A 54 7.28 -10.05 10.32
C CYS A 54 8.58 -9.23 10.32
N ASN A 55 9.13 -9.00 11.51
CA ASN A 55 10.41 -8.30 11.72
C ASN A 55 11.61 -9.24 11.53
N GLY A 56 11.66 -9.99 10.43
CA GLY A 56 12.79 -10.84 10.06
C GLY A 56 12.54 -12.33 10.27
N TYR A 57 13.62 -13.10 10.33
CA TYR A 57 13.62 -14.56 10.41
C TYR A 57 13.40 -15.03 11.84
N GLN A 58 12.37 -15.86 12.05
CA GLN A 58 11.92 -16.35 13.36
C GLN A 58 11.96 -17.88 13.49
N LYS A 59 12.49 -18.62 12.49
CA LYS A 59 12.58 -20.11 12.45
C LYS A 59 11.23 -20.85 12.53
N ARG A 60 10.10 -20.15 12.65
CA ARG A 60 8.75 -20.72 12.74
C ARG A 60 7.75 -19.86 11.96
N PRO A 61 6.68 -20.46 11.39
CA PRO A 61 5.64 -19.70 10.73
C PRO A 61 4.92 -18.77 11.72
N CYS A 62 4.57 -17.57 11.25
CA CYS A 62 3.78 -16.61 12.02
C CYS A 62 2.29 -16.70 11.68
N LEU A 63 1.44 -16.09 12.50
CA LEU A 63 -0.02 -16.05 12.29
C LEU A 63 -0.39 -15.53 10.89
N TYR A 64 0.28 -14.48 10.41
CA TYR A 64 0.03 -13.91 9.09
C TYR A 64 0.29 -14.88 7.94
N TYR A 65 1.25 -15.79 8.09
CA TYR A 65 1.47 -16.85 7.10
C TYR A 65 0.30 -17.83 7.08
N HIS A 66 -0.15 -18.29 8.26
CA HIS A 66 -1.30 -19.19 8.38
C HIS A 66 -2.60 -18.56 7.87
N MET A 67 -2.73 -17.24 7.97
CA MET A 67 -3.86 -16.49 7.40
C MET A 67 -3.71 -16.19 5.90
N GLY A 68 -2.63 -16.61 5.23
CA GLY A 68 -2.36 -16.31 3.82
C GLY A 68 -2.00 -14.85 3.53
N GLN A 69 -1.69 -14.05 4.55
CA GLN A 69 -1.40 -12.61 4.46
C GLN A 69 0.11 -12.29 4.38
N CYS A 70 0.96 -13.32 4.33
CA CYS A 70 2.41 -13.21 4.26
C CYS A 70 2.99 -14.43 3.54
N LEU A 71 4.04 -14.23 2.73
CA LEU A 71 4.68 -15.32 1.98
C LEU A 71 5.56 -16.25 2.83
N GLY A 72 5.85 -15.89 4.08
CA GLY A 72 6.52 -16.78 5.03
C GLY A 72 8.03 -16.60 5.17
N ALA A 73 8.58 -15.44 4.81
CA ALA A 73 10.01 -15.12 5.01
C ALA A 73 10.52 -15.23 6.47
N CYS A 74 9.62 -15.44 7.45
CA CYS A 74 10.01 -15.73 8.83
C CYS A 74 10.62 -17.13 9.02
N PHE A 75 10.40 -18.09 8.14
CA PHE A 75 10.85 -19.48 8.37
C PHE A 75 11.29 -20.22 7.11
N LYS A 76 11.09 -19.64 5.93
CA LYS A 76 11.57 -20.18 4.67
C LYS A 76 12.11 -19.07 3.78
N GLU A 77 12.96 -19.45 2.83
CA GLU A 77 13.33 -18.54 1.76
C GLU A 77 12.15 -18.39 0.78
N VAL A 78 11.82 -17.15 0.44
CA VAL A 78 10.79 -16.82 -0.53
C VAL A 78 11.49 -16.26 -1.77
N PRO A 79 11.25 -16.83 -2.96
CA PRO A 79 11.88 -16.33 -4.17
C PRO A 79 11.39 -14.91 -4.50
N GLN A 80 12.30 -14.08 -5.00
CA GLN A 80 12.00 -12.69 -5.35
C GLN A 80 10.87 -12.57 -6.37
N SER A 81 10.76 -13.53 -7.30
CA SER A 81 9.70 -13.57 -8.31
C SER A 81 8.28 -13.63 -7.72
N GLU A 82 8.11 -14.25 -6.55
CA GLU A 82 6.81 -14.26 -5.86
C GLU A 82 6.47 -12.88 -5.29
N TYR A 83 7.46 -12.17 -4.74
CA TYR A 83 7.28 -10.79 -4.31
C TYR A 83 6.95 -9.87 -5.48
N GLU A 84 7.67 -9.99 -6.60
CA GLU A 84 7.44 -9.18 -7.81
C GLU A 84 6.02 -9.34 -8.36
N LYS A 85 5.49 -10.57 -8.38
CA LYS A 85 4.10 -10.85 -8.77
C LYS A 85 3.12 -10.07 -7.88
N GLN A 86 3.32 -10.08 -6.56
CA GLN A 86 2.44 -9.34 -5.65
C GLN A 86 2.61 -7.83 -5.79
N ILE A 87 3.84 -7.33 -5.90
CA ILE A 87 4.14 -5.91 -6.10
C ILE A 87 3.49 -5.38 -7.39
N LYS A 88 3.54 -6.14 -8.48
CA LYS A 88 2.88 -5.77 -9.74
C LYS A 88 1.37 -5.62 -9.57
N LYS A 89 0.72 -6.54 -8.83
CA LYS A 89 -0.72 -6.45 -8.52
C LYS A 89 -1.04 -5.24 -7.63
N ILE A 90 -0.22 -4.98 -6.61
CA ILE A 90 -0.38 -3.81 -5.72
C ILE A 90 -0.27 -2.51 -6.53
N LYS A 91 0.76 -2.38 -7.37
CA LYS A 91 0.94 -1.23 -8.27
C LYS A 91 -0.28 -1.03 -9.17
N SER A 92 -0.77 -2.09 -9.80
CA SER A 92 -1.95 -2.03 -10.66
C SER A 92 -3.21 -1.60 -9.89
N PHE A 93 -3.40 -2.15 -8.69
CA PHE A 93 -4.54 -1.82 -7.84
C PHE A 93 -4.53 -0.35 -7.41
N LEU A 94 -3.39 0.14 -6.91
CA LEU A 94 -3.25 1.51 -6.43
C LEU A 94 -3.36 2.52 -7.58
N ASN A 95 -2.75 2.24 -8.74
CA ASN A 95 -2.89 3.10 -9.91
C ASN A 95 -4.33 3.12 -10.45
N GLY A 96 -5.03 1.98 -10.45
CA GLY A 96 -6.43 1.91 -10.90
C GLY A 96 -7.40 2.65 -9.98
N ASN A 97 -7.15 2.65 -8.67
CA ASN A 97 -7.97 3.38 -7.70
C ASN A 97 -7.74 4.89 -7.75
N VAL A 98 -6.49 5.33 -7.98
CA VAL A 98 -6.14 6.76 -8.10
C VAL A 98 -6.96 7.44 -9.20
N SER A 99 -7.13 6.79 -10.36
CA SER A 99 -7.95 7.35 -11.45
C SER A 99 -9.42 7.55 -11.06
N LYS A 100 -9.99 6.62 -10.28
CA LYS A 100 -11.39 6.71 -9.82
C LYS A 100 -11.57 7.82 -8.77
N ILE A 101 -10.68 7.86 -7.79
CA ILE A 101 -10.70 8.87 -6.71
C ILE A 101 -10.47 10.27 -7.26
N LYS A 102 -9.56 10.43 -8.23
CA LYS A 102 -9.34 11.72 -8.90
C LYS A 102 -10.62 12.23 -9.55
N LYS A 103 -11.33 11.37 -10.27
CA LYS A 103 -12.59 11.71 -10.93
C LYS A 103 -13.68 12.11 -9.93
N GLU A 104 -13.79 11.41 -8.80
CA GLU A 104 -14.74 11.77 -7.73
C GLU A 104 -14.38 13.12 -7.06
N LEU A 105 -13.09 13.43 -6.89
CA LEU A 105 -12.64 14.72 -6.37
C LEU A 105 -12.88 15.87 -7.36
N GLU A 106 -12.58 15.66 -8.65
CA GLU A 106 -12.88 16.62 -9.72
C GLU A 106 -14.38 16.92 -9.75
N GLN A 107 -15.24 15.90 -9.66
CA GLN A 107 -16.70 16.09 -9.58
C GLN A 107 -17.12 16.86 -8.32
N LYS A 108 -16.56 16.55 -7.15
CA LYS A 108 -16.87 17.30 -5.91
C LYS A 108 -16.44 18.76 -5.99
N MET A 109 -15.32 19.06 -6.65
CA MET A 109 -14.87 20.43 -6.88
C MET A 109 -15.79 21.17 -7.84
N GLU A 110 -16.20 20.53 -8.93
CA GLU A 110 -17.16 21.09 -9.90
C GLU A 110 -18.50 21.41 -9.23
N THR A 111 -19.08 20.43 -8.51
CA THR A 111 -20.32 20.63 -7.76
C THR A 111 -20.20 21.69 -6.66
N ALA A 112 -19.06 21.79 -5.99
CA ALA A 112 -18.85 22.85 -4.98
C ALA A 112 -18.74 24.24 -5.62
N SER A 113 -18.11 24.35 -6.80
CA SER A 113 -18.02 25.59 -7.57
C SER A 113 -19.39 26.04 -8.07
N GLU A 114 -20.18 25.12 -8.64
CA GLU A 114 -21.54 25.41 -9.10
C GLU A 114 -22.45 25.90 -7.97
N ASN A 115 -22.29 25.38 -6.75
CA ASN A 115 -23.08 25.84 -5.59
C ASN A 115 -22.60 27.17 -4.99
N LEU A 116 -21.37 27.62 -5.30
CA LEU A 116 -20.80 28.89 -4.82
C LEU A 116 -21.08 30.07 -5.77
N GLU A 117 -21.59 29.82 -6.98
CA GLU A 117 -21.97 30.88 -7.95
C GLU A 117 -23.47 31.22 -7.92
N PHE A 118 -24.25 30.62 -7.00
CA PHE A 118 -25.69 30.89 -6.82
C PHE A 118 -26.04 31.58 -5.50
N GLU A 119 -25.10 32.32 -4.89
CA GLU A 119 -25.37 33.23 -3.75
C GLU A 119 -24.87 34.65 -4.04
#